data_AF-A0A2Z4FNY0-F1
#
_entry.id   AF-A0A2Z4FNY0-F1
#
_cell.length_a   1.000
_cell.length_b   1.000
_cell.length_c   1.000
_cell.angle_alpha   90.00
_cell.angle_beta   90.00
_cell.angle_gamma   90.00
#
_symmetry.space_group_name_H-M   'P 1'
#
loop_
_entity.id
_entity.type
_entity.pdbx_description
1 polymer ?
#
loop_
_entity_poly.entity_id
_entity_poly.type
_entity_poly.pdbx_seq_one_letter_code
_entity_poly.pdbx_strand_id
1 'polypeptide(L)'
;MLRRMWRWRMLNFHTNARALYGASFAVFLLLSLIVAVGPAYWAQENNAPLPGSRELSEQEQLGQHIYISEGCVACHTQQVRPVPSDEVFGRPAVPADFARFKPKDAFVQAPSLLGSQRTGPDLTNIGKRQPSEIWQNMHLYNPRTVVPDSVMPSHPWLFKEVDTPRPGQTVVQLPEGFGPANGRAVVTTEQSEALVAYLLSLKQDPLPEGSAMGAKKGGAKADDKGGGDLGASVYATSCASCHQDKGQGMPGVFPPLVGDPVVIDEDPSDHIRIVLEGLQGKEINGVAYASPMTAFAAILDDKEIAAVVNHERTSWGNDAPTVTPADVAKIRATLDKK
;
A
#
# COMPACT_ATOMS: atom_id res chain seq x y z
N MET A 1 -31.71 73.04 18.62
CA MET A 1 -31.83 72.45 17.27
C MET A 1 -31.11 71.09 17.14
N LEU A 2 -31.00 70.27 18.21
CA LEU A 2 -30.27 68.98 18.18
C LEU A 2 -30.91 67.90 19.09
N ARG A 3 -32.19 67.54 18.87
CA ARG A 3 -32.84 66.44 19.63
C ARG A 3 -33.77 65.55 18.80
N ARG A 4 -33.57 65.50 17.48
CA ARG A 4 -34.29 64.59 16.58
C ARG A 4 -33.31 64.04 15.57
N MET A 5 -32.70 62.89 15.82
CA MET A 5 -32.17 62.04 14.74
C MET A 5 -31.75 60.63 15.15
N TRP A 6 -31.95 60.21 16.40
CA TRP A 6 -31.65 58.84 16.85
C TRP A 6 -32.89 58.14 17.44
N ARG A 7 -33.99 58.11 16.67
CA ARG A 7 -35.02 57.07 16.87
C ARG A 7 -34.56 55.86 16.09
N TRP A 8 -33.74 55.00 16.72
CA TRP A 8 -33.73 53.60 16.32
C TRP A 8 -35.19 53.14 16.40
N ARG A 9 -35.82 52.90 15.25
CA ARG A 9 -37.03 52.07 15.19
C ARG A 9 -36.59 50.69 15.65
N MET A 10 -36.44 50.52 16.96
CA MET A 10 -36.35 49.22 17.62
C MET A 10 -37.53 48.43 17.07
N LEU A 11 -37.26 47.25 16.53
CA LEU A 11 -38.18 46.43 15.73
C LEU A 11 -39.48 45.99 16.46
N ASN A 12 -39.79 46.58 17.63
CA ASN A 12 -40.97 46.30 18.46
C ASN A 12 -41.14 44.79 18.67
N PHE A 13 -40.04 44.07 18.91
CA PHE A 13 -40.03 42.61 19.01
C PHE A 13 -40.99 42.06 20.08
N HIS A 14 -41.30 42.85 21.10
CA HIS A 14 -42.24 42.50 22.18
C HIS A 14 -43.72 42.60 21.78
N THR A 15 -44.05 43.27 20.66
CA THR A 15 -45.43 43.39 20.16
C THR A 15 -45.62 42.92 18.72
N ASN A 16 -44.54 42.70 17.97
CA ASN A 16 -44.57 42.26 16.58
C ASN A 16 -43.89 40.89 16.43
N ALA A 17 -44.69 39.83 16.57
CA ALA A 17 -44.23 38.45 16.45
C ALA A 17 -43.54 38.16 15.11
N ARG A 18 -44.01 38.74 13.99
CA ARG A 18 -43.38 38.56 12.68
C ARG A 18 -41.97 39.14 12.63
N ALA A 19 -41.76 40.30 13.25
CA ALA A 19 -40.45 40.92 13.34
C ALA A 19 -39.50 40.10 14.23
N LEU A 20 -39.99 39.59 15.37
CA LEU A 20 -39.20 38.75 16.28
C LEU A 20 -38.78 37.44 15.58
N TYR A 21 -39.73 36.67 15.06
CA TYR A 21 -39.43 35.40 14.39
C TYR A 21 -38.58 35.60 13.13
N GLY A 22 -38.84 36.65 12.34
CA GLY A 22 -38.04 36.96 11.16
C GLY A 22 -36.59 37.29 11.50
N ALA A 23 -36.37 38.11 12.54
CA ALA A 23 -35.02 38.44 13.00
C ALA A 23 -34.30 37.23 13.60
N SER A 24 -34.97 36.44 14.43
CA SER A 24 -34.42 35.19 14.98
C SER A 24 -34.06 34.18 13.89
N PHE A 25 -34.92 34.02 12.89
CA PHE A 25 -34.66 33.13 11.74
C PHE A 25 -33.49 33.64 10.89
N ALA A 26 -33.38 34.95 10.66
CA ALA A 26 -32.25 35.53 9.94
C ALA A 26 -30.93 35.33 10.70
N VAL A 27 -30.92 35.52 12.02
CA VAL A 27 -29.75 35.24 12.87
C VAL A 27 -29.41 33.75 12.85
N PHE A 28 -30.41 32.87 12.94
CA PHE A 28 -30.22 31.42 12.83
C PHE A 28 -29.60 31.02 11.49
N LEU A 29 -30.10 31.55 10.37
CA LEU A 29 -29.54 31.29 9.04
C LEU A 29 -28.10 31.81 8.92
N LEU A 30 -27.84 33.04 9.38
CA LEU A 30 -26.49 33.61 9.36
C LEU A 30 -25.51 32.76 10.18
N LEU A 31 -25.89 32.40 11.41
CA LEU A 31 -25.05 31.54 12.26
C LEU A 31 -24.88 30.15 11.65
N SER A 32 -25.92 29.57 11.05
CA SER A 32 -25.82 28.27 10.36
C SER A 32 -24.86 28.34 9.18
N LEU A 33 -24.88 29.42 8.40
CA LEU A 33 -23.95 29.63 7.31
C LEU A 33 -22.50 29.77 7.81
N ILE A 34 -22.27 30.51 8.91
CA ILE A 34 -20.92 30.75 9.44
C ILE A 34 -20.36 29.56 10.22
N VAL A 35 -21.19 28.85 10.98
CA VAL A 35 -20.74 27.81 11.92
C VAL A 35 -20.84 26.41 11.30
N ALA A 36 -21.79 26.16 10.41
CA ALA A 36 -21.96 24.86 9.77
C ALA A 36 -21.49 24.87 8.32
N VAL A 37 -22.08 25.71 7.47
CA VAL A 37 -21.85 25.65 6.00
C VAL A 37 -20.43 26.10 5.64
N GLY A 38 -19.95 27.22 6.20
CA GLY A 38 -18.63 27.77 5.94
C GLY A 38 -17.50 26.78 6.30
N PRO A 39 -17.47 26.24 7.53
CA PRO A 39 -16.48 25.25 7.93
C PRO A 39 -16.58 23.95 7.12
N ALA A 40 -17.79 23.48 6.79
CA ALA A 40 -17.96 22.31 5.94
C ALA A 40 -17.40 22.53 4.53
N TYR A 41 -17.68 23.68 3.92
CA TYR A 41 -17.15 24.06 2.61
C TYR A 41 -15.62 24.18 2.64
N TRP A 42 -15.07 24.88 3.65
CA TRP A 42 -13.63 24.98 3.86
C TRP A 42 -12.98 23.61 4.04
N ALA A 43 -13.60 22.70 4.80
CA ALA A 43 -13.08 21.36 5.01
C ALA A 43 -13.12 20.52 3.73
N GLN A 44 -14.10 20.71 2.86
CA GLN A 44 -14.16 20.05 1.55
C GLN A 44 -13.06 20.55 0.61
N GLU A 45 -12.77 21.85 0.59
CA GLU A 45 -11.68 22.41 -0.22
C GLU A 45 -10.29 22.01 0.29
N ASN A 46 -10.09 22.00 1.62
CA ASN A 46 -8.77 21.72 2.21
C ASN A 46 -8.47 20.23 2.41
N ASN A 47 -9.48 19.38 2.35
CA ASN A 47 -9.31 17.92 2.31
C ASN A 47 -9.54 17.38 0.90
N ALA A 48 -9.13 18.11 -0.14
CA ALA A 48 -9.17 17.59 -1.50
C ALA A 48 -8.26 16.35 -1.65
N PRO A 49 -8.57 15.41 -2.57
CA PRO A 49 -7.68 14.30 -2.89
C PRO A 49 -6.28 14.79 -3.25
N LEU A 50 -5.26 13.99 -2.93
CA LEU A 50 -3.88 14.27 -3.32
C LEU A 50 -3.76 14.32 -4.86
N PRO A 51 -2.83 15.12 -5.43
CA PRO A 51 -2.72 15.26 -6.90
C PRO A 51 -2.51 13.95 -7.67
N GLY A 52 -1.93 12.92 -7.04
CA GLY A 52 -1.75 11.58 -7.63
C GLY A 52 -2.95 10.63 -7.44
N SER A 53 -3.93 11.02 -6.62
CA SER A 53 -5.06 10.17 -6.26
C SER A 53 -5.97 9.96 -7.47
N ARG A 54 -6.23 8.70 -7.78
CA ARG A 54 -7.22 8.28 -8.78
C ARG A 54 -8.41 7.57 -8.14
N GLU A 55 -9.51 7.55 -8.87
CA GLU A 55 -10.67 6.72 -8.53
C GLU A 55 -10.37 5.24 -8.79
N LEU A 56 -11.03 4.36 -8.02
CA LEU A 56 -10.91 2.91 -8.18
C LEU A 56 -11.62 2.46 -9.46
N SER A 57 -11.02 1.54 -10.20
CA SER A 57 -11.68 0.88 -11.34
C SER A 57 -12.87 0.04 -10.87
N GLU A 58 -13.75 -0.37 -11.77
CA GLU A 58 -14.89 -1.24 -11.42
C GLU A 58 -14.45 -2.54 -10.74
N GLN A 59 -13.36 -3.14 -11.23
CA GLN A 59 -12.77 -4.34 -10.65
C GLN A 59 -12.21 -4.09 -9.24
N GLU A 60 -11.54 -2.95 -9.03
CA GLU A 60 -11.03 -2.57 -7.71
C GLU A 60 -12.15 -2.22 -6.72
N GLN A 61 -13.26 -1.66 -7.20
CA GLN A 61 -14.46 -1.42 -6.39
C GLN A 61 -15.12 -2.75 -5.98
N LEU A 62 -15.18 -3.73 -6.88
CA LEU A 62 -15.62 -5.08 -6.55
C LEU A 62 -14.69 -5.72 -5.52
N GLY A 63 -13.38 -5.57 -5.69
CA GLY A 63 -12.38 -6.04 -4.72
C GLY A 63 -12.52 -5.39 -3.35
N GLN A 64 -12.80 -4.08 -3.30
CA GLN A 64 -13.12 -3.38 -2.06
C GLN A 64 -14.38 -3.94 -1.40
N HIS A 65 -15.41 -4.26 -2.18
CA HIS A 65 -16.62 -4.87 -1.65
C HIS A 65 -16.34 -6.25 -1.04
N ILE A 66 -15.53 -7.07 -1.72
CA ILE A 66 -15.10 -8.38 -1.22
C ILE A 66 -14.27 -8.22 0.06
N TYR A 67 -13.32 -7.28 0.09
CA TYR A 67 -12.53 -6.97 1.29
C TYR A 67 -13.42 -6.67 2.52
N ILE A 68 -14.54 -5.98 2.30
CA ILE A 68 -15.51 -5.66 3.34
C ILE A 68 -16.33 -6.91 3.71
N SER A 69 -16.84 -7.66 2.74
CA SER A 69 -17.71 -8.82 2.98
C SER A 69 -16.97 -9.98 3.67
N GLU A 70 -15.70 -10.16 3.35
CA GLU A 70 -14.81 -11.14 4.00
C GLU A 70 -14.33 -10.67 5.39
N GLY A 71 -14.69 -9.44 5.80
CA GLY A 71 -14.36 -8.92 7.12
C GLY A 71 -12.87 -8.61 7.31
N CYS A 72 -12.08 -8.45 6.23
CA CYS A 72 -10.65 -8.21 6.30
C CYS A 72 -10.33 -6.96 7.16
N VAL A 73 -11.20 -5.95 7.11
CA VAL A 73 -11.12 -4.70 7.88
C VAL A 73 -11.09 -4.89 9.40
N ALA A 74 -11.55 -6.05 9.91
CA ALA A 74 -11.51 -6.36 11.34
C ALA A 74 -10.07 -6.64 11.85
N CYS A 75 -9.18 -7.13 10.99
CA CYS A 75 -7.79 -7.43 11.32
C CYS A 75 -6.80 -6.45 10.68
N HIS A 76 -7.15 -5.95 9.50
CA HIS A 76 -6.29 -5.12 8.65
C HIS A 76 -6.90 -3.74 8.48
N THR A 77 -6.29 -2.75 9.12
CA THR A 77 -6.65 -1.35 8.95
C THR A 77 -6.08 -0.80 7.64
N GLN A 78 -6.68 0.27 7.14
CA GLN A 78 -6.09 1.11 6.08
C GLN A 78 -5.83 2.52 6.62
N GLN A 79 -5.13 2.60 7.75
CA GLN A 79 -4.74 3.83 8.42
C GLN A 79 -3.40 3.69 9.14
N VAL A 80 -2.28 3.98 8.47
CA VAL A 80 -0.98 4.09 9.13
C VAL A 80 -1.03 5.17 10.23
N ARG A 81 -0.78 4.81 11.49
CA ARG A 81 -0.84 5.74 12.64
C ARG A 81 0.53 6.40 12.83
N PRO A 82 0.61 7.59 13.44
CA PRO A 82 1.87 8.27 13.71
C PRO A 82 2.58 7.69 14.95
N VAL A 83 2.87 6.39 14.92
CA VAL A 83 3.60 5.67 15.99
C VAL A 83 4.77 4.89 15.37
N PRO A 84 5.90 4.70 16.08
CA PRO A 84 7.09 4.06 15.52
C PRO A 84 6.84 2.66 14.94
N SER A 85 5.95 1.87 15.55
CA SER A 85 5.61 0.52 15.07
C SER A 85 4.95 0.50 13.68
N ASP A 86 4.43 1.63 13.23
CA ASP A 86 3.66 1.73 11.99
C ASP A 86 4.46 2.31 10.84
N GLU A 87 5.65 2.86 11.09
CA GLU A 87 6.49 3.52 10.08
C GLU A 87 6.85 2.57 8.92
N VAL A 88 6.95 1.28 9.21
CA VAL A 88 7.17 0.23 8.21
C VAL A 88 6.03 0.13 7.19
N PHE A 89 4.80 0.51 7.54
CA PHE A 89 3.62 0.40 6.67
C PHE A 89 3.47 1.59 5.71
N GLY A 90 4.14 2.70 5.99
CA GLY A 90 4.08 3.90 5.16
C GLY A 90 4.18 5.17 5.99
N ARG A 91 3.82 6.30 5.38
CA ARG A 91 3.72 7.56 6.10
C ARG A 91 2.42 7.59 6.92
N PRO A 92 2.36 8.35 8.03
CA PRO A 92 1.12 8.58 8.74
C PRO A 92 0.00 9.02 7.79
N ALA A 93 -1.18 8.44 7.97
CA ALA A 93 -2.34 8.77 7.17
C ALA A 93 -2.78 10.22 7.43
N VAL A 94 -3.19 10.91 6.36
CA VAL A 94 -3.73 12.28 6.41
C VAL A 94 -5.16 12.29 5.87
N PRO A 95 -6.00 13.28 6.21
CA PRO A 95 -7.38 13.34 5.69
C PRO A 95 -7.48 13.22 4.16
N ALA A 96 -6.51 13.78 3.43
CA ALA A 96 -6.44 13.72 1.97
C ALA A 96 -6.31 12.28 1.40
N ASP A 97 -5.81 11.31 2.18
CA ASP A 97 -5.74 9.89 1.77
C ASP A 97 -7.12 9.25 1.63
N PHE A 98 -8.10 9.79 2.37
CA PHE A 98 -9.47 9.28 2.41
C PHE A 98 -10.42 10.12 1.57
N ALA A 99 -10.00 11.32 1.15
CA ALA A 99 -10.80 12.26 0.38
C ALA A 99 -11.29 11.72 -0.97
N ARG A 100 -10.59 10.72 -1.53
CA ARG A 100 -11.01 10.02 -2.76
C ARG A 100 -12.27 9.20 -2.58
N PHE A 101 -12.59 8.80 -1.36
CA PHE A 101 -13.78 8.03 -1.02
C PHE A 101 -14.98 8.97 -0.85
N LYS A 102 -15.60 9.33 -1.97
CA LYS A 102 -16.79 10.20 -2.00
C LYS A 102 -18.04 9.41 -1.62
N PRO A 103 -19.04 10.05 -0.96
CA PRO A 103 -20.35 9.44 -0.76
C PRO A 103 -20.91 8.90 -2.08
N LYS A 104 -21.48 7.69 -2.05
CA LYS A 104 -22.07 7.06 -3.24
C LYS A 104 -23.35 7.77 -3.66
N ASP A 105 -24.13 8.20 -2.66
CA ASP A 105 -25.32 9.01 -2.84
C ASP A 105 -25.60 9.84 -1.57
N ALA A 106 -26.75 10.51 -1.52
CA ALA A 106 -27.15 11.39 -0.41
C ALA A 106 -27.31 10.67 0.94
N PHE A 107 -27.46 9.35 0.94
CA PHE A 107 -27.71 8.52 2.12
C PHE A 107 -26.60 7.50 2.38
N VAL A 108 -25.80 7.17 1.37
CA VAL A 108 -24.75 6.15 1.44
C VAL A 108 -23.37 6.80 1.44
N GLN A 109 -22.71 6.74 2.59
CA GLN A 109 -21.30 7.14 2.73
C GLN A 109 -20.38 6.12 2.07
N ALA A 110 -19.18 6.55 1.69
CA ALA A 110 -18.13 5.61 1.34
C ALA A 110 -17.71 4.81 2.58
N PRO A 111 -17.30 3.53 2.41
CA PRO A 111 -16.84 2.74 3.54
C PRO A 111 -15.56 3.33 4.12
N SER A 112 -15.58 3.71 5.39
CA SER A 112 -14.37 4.09 6.13
C SER A 112 -13.62 2.83 6.57
N LEU A 113 -12.60 2.43 5.81
CA LEU A 113 -11.81 1.21 6.06
C LEU A 113 -10.69 1.42 7.09
N LEU A 114 -10.95 2.25 8.10
CA LEU A 114 -10.00 2.57 9.16
C LEU A 114 -9.81 1.39 10.13
N GLY A 115 -10.76 0.45 10.15
CA GLY A 115 -10.78 -0.73 11.02
C GLY A 115 -11.04 -0.39 12.49
N SER A 116 -11.52 -1.36 13.25
CA SER A 116 -11.75 -1.23 14.71
C SER A 116 -10.61 -1.81 15.54
N GLN A 117 -9.76 -2.63 14.93
CA GLN A 117 -8.61 -3.31 15.56
C GLN A 117 -7.52 -3.59 14.52
N ARG A 118 -6.26 -3.63 14.97
CA ARG A 118 -5.11 -4.04 14.15
C ARG A 118 -4.46 -5.29 14.74
N THR A 119 -4.90 -6.44 14.25
CA THR A 119 -4.26 -7.73 14.56
C THR A 119 -3.21 -8.08 13.50
N GLY A 120 -3.50 -7.77 12.22
CA GLY A 120 -2.57 -7.91 11.11
C GLY A 120 -1.89 -6.58 10.74
N PRO A 121 -0.94 -6.59 9.78
CA PRO A 121 -0.33 -5.37 9.26
C PRO A 121 -1.35 -4.41 8.64
N ASP A 122 -1.03 -3.11 8.64
CA ASP A 122 -1.81 -2.11 7.92
C ASP A 122 -1.62 -2.26 6.41
N LEU A 123 -2.71 -2.09 5.64
CA LEU A 123 -2.75 -2.35 4.21
C LEU A 123 -2.84 -1.09 3.35
N THR A 124 -2.83 0.14 3.89
CA THR A 124 -2.95 1.37 3.07
C THR A 124 -1.93 1.44 1.94
N ASN A 125 -0.76 0.84 2.13
CA ASN A 125 0.34 0.86 1.16
C ASN A 125 0.78 -0.56 0.73
N ILE A 126 -0.10 -1.56 0.87
CA ILE A 126 0.26 -2.95 0.58
C ILE A 126 0.63 -3.17 -0.88
N GLY A 127 0.02 -2.46 -1.83
CA GLY A 127 0.36 -2.56 -3.25
C GLY A 127 1.76 -2.05 -3.59
N LYS A 128 2.39 -1.25 -2.70
CA LYS A 128 3.80 -0.85 -2.81
C LYS A 128 4.71 -1.84 -2.08
N ARG A 129 4.32 -2.30 -0.89
CA ARG A 129 5.10 -3.22 -0.06
C ARG A 129 5.11 -4.66 -0.57
N GLN A 130 4.03 -5.07 -1.22
CA GLN A 130 3.75 -6.44 -1.66
C GLN A 130 3.12 -6.44 -3.07
N PRO A 131 3.88 -6.08 -4.11
CA PRO A 131 3.35 -5.90 -5.46
C PRO A 131 3.08 -7.21 -6.22
N SER A 132 3.49 -8.36 -5.67
CA SER A 132 3.38 -9.67 -6.34
C SER A 132 1.95 -10.24 -6.27
N GLU A 133 1.28 -10.34 -7.42
CA GLU A 133 -0.01 -11.03 -7.53
C GLU A 133 0.06 -12.48 -7.06
N ILE A 134 1.18 -13.17 -7.32
CA ILE A 134 1.39 -14.55 -6.89
C ILE A 134 1.37 -14.62 -5.37
N TRP A 135 2.15 -13.75 -4.70
CA TRP A 135 2.17 -13.67 -3.25
C TRP A 135 0.78 -13.39 -2.67
N GLN A 136 0.05 -12.42 -3.25
CA GLN A 136 -1.30 -12.07 -2.79
C GLN A 136 -2.27 -13.25 -2.94
N ASN A 137 -2.27 -13.94 -4.09
CA ASN A 137 -3.13 -15.10 -4.32
C ASN A 137 -2.81 -16.27 -3.38
N MET A 138 -1.53 -16.57 -3.18
CA MET A 138 -1.08 -17.59 -2.22
C MET A 138 -1.50 -17.24 -0.80
N HIS A 139 -1.31 -15.99 -0.40
CA HIS A 139 -1.65 -15.51 0.93
C HIS A 139 -3.15 -15.59 1.20
N LEU A 140 -3.98 -15.20 0.23
CA LEU A 140 -5.44 -15.30 0.33
C LEU A 140 -5.92 -16.75 0.39
N TYR A 141 -5.38 -17.63 -0.47
CA TYR A 141 -5.77 -19.04 -0.49
C TYR A 141 -5.34 -19.76 0.79
N ASN A 142 -4.08 -19.61 1.19
CA ASN A 142 -3.54 -20.17 2.42
C ASN A 142 -2.39 -19.28 2.94
N PRO A 143 -2.63 -18.42 3.95
CA PRO A 143 -1.65 -17.42 4.37
C PRO A 143 -0.38 -18.02 4.98
N ARG A 144 -0.44 -19.26 5.46
CA ARG A 144 0.75 -19.97 5.98
C ARG A 144 1.75 -20.37 4.91
N THR A 145 1.38 -20.28 3.63
CA THR A 145 2.32 -20.54 2.53
C THR A 145 3.46 -19.53 2.54
N VAL A 146 3.13 -18.25 2.68
CA VAL A 146 4.08 -17.13 2.59
C VAL A 146 4.38 -16.46 3.93
N VAL A 147 3.54 -16.68 4.94
CA VAL A 147 3.74 -16.22 6.32
C VAL A 147 3.44 -17.39 7.27
N PRO A 148 4.43 -18.25 7.59
CA PRO A 148 4.21 -19.49 8.33
C PRO A 148 3.45 -19.33 9.65
N ASP A 149 3.76 -18.26 10.40
CA ASP A 149 3.13 -17.96 11.69
C ASP A 149 1.82 -17.16 11.57
N SER A 150 1.24 -17.07 10.38
CA SER A 150 0.04 -16.26 10.16
C SER A 150 -1.17 -16.81 10.91
N VAL A 151 -1.82 -15.92 11.65
CA VAL A 151 -3.12 -16.15 12.29
C VAL A 151 -4.29 -15.81 11.36
N MET A 152 -4.03 -15.25 10.17
CA MET A 152 -5.08 -14.91 9.21
C MET A 152 -5.86 -16.17 8.79
N PRO A 153 -7.21 -16.10 8.71
CA PRO A 153 -8.00 -17.17 8.12
C PRO A 153 -7.67 -17.37 6.64
N SER A 154 -7.67 -18.62 6.19
CA SER A 154 -7.60 -18.92 4.75
C SER A 154 -8.92 -18.59 4.07
N HIS A 155 -8.90 -18.10 2.83
CA HIS A 155 -10.10 -17.80 2.03
C HIS A 155 -10.18 -18.67 0.75
N PRO A 156 -10.11 -20.02 0.85
CA PRO A 156 -10.07 -20.89 -0.32
C PRO A 156 -11.36 -20.83 -1.16
N TRP A 157 -12.48 -20.36 -0.58
CA TRP A 157 -13.76 -20.19 -1.30
C TRP A 157 -13.73 -19.09 -2.36
N LEU A 158 -12.76 -18.17 -2.32
CA LEU A 158 -12.55 -17.18 -3.38
C LEU A 158 -11.87 -17.79 -4.62
N PHE A 159 -11.44 -19.04 -4.56
CA PHE A 159 -10.71 -19.74 -5.60
C PHE A 159 -11.49 -20.96 -6.11
N LYS A 160 -11.01 -21.57 -7.20
CA LYS A 160 -11.63 -22.75 -7.77
C LYS A 160 -10.63 -23.87 -7.99
N GLU A 161 -10.96 -25.06 -7.50
CA GLU A 161 -10.22 -26.28 -7.80
C GLU A 161 -10.66 -26.87 -9.14
N VAL A 162 -9.68 -27.19 -10.00
CA VAL A 162 -9.87 -27.76 -11.32
C VAL A 162 -8.87 -28.88 -11.58
N ASP A 163 -9.28 -29.89 -12.36
CA ASP A 163 -8.39 -31.01 -12.72
C ASP A 163 -7.33 -30.59 -13.74
N THR A 164 -7.68 -29.64 -14.62
CA THR A 164 -6.74 -29.06 -15.59
C THR A 164 -7.10 -27.60 -15.82
N PRO A 165 -6.18 -26.65 -15.55
CA PRO A 165 -6.40 -25.23 -15.84
C PRO A 165 -6.63 -25.00 -17.34
N ARG A 166 -7.61 -24.16 -17.67
CA ARG A 166 -7.85 -23.74 -19.06
C ARG A 166 -6.79 -22.71 -19.48
N PRO A 167 -6.45 -22.63 -20.78
CA PRO A 167 -5.59 -21.56 -21.29
C PRO A 167 -6.08 -20.17 -20.86
N GLY A 168 -5.18 -19.36 -20.33
CA GLY A 168 -5.48 -18.01 -19.83
C GLY A 168 -6.02 -17.93 -18.40
N GLN A 169 -6.23 -19.04 -17.70
CA GLN A 169 -6.53 -19.00 -16.26
C GLN A 169 -5.25 -18.83 -15.45
N THR A 170 -5.29 -17.94 -14.46
CA THR A 170 -4.19 -17.78 -13.50
C THR A 170 -4.23 -18.92 -12.49
N VAL A 171 -3.16 -19.71 -12.45
CA VAL A 171 -2.97 -20.80 -11.49
C VAL A 171 -2.30 -20.24 -10.24
N VAL A 172 -2.86 -20.54 -9.07
CA VAL A 172 -2.26 -20.17 -7.79
C VAL A 172 -1.08 -21.10 -7.53
N GLN A 173 0.13 -20.53 -7.47
CA GLN A 173 1.37 -21.29 -7.29
C GLN A 173 1.53 -21.69 -5.83
N LEU A 174 1.10 -22.90 -5.47
CA LEU A 174 1.17 -23.38 -4.08
C LEU A 174 2.39 -24.30 -3.88
N PRO A 175 3.17 -24.11 -2.81
CA PRO A 175 4.22 -25.05 -2.44
C PRO A 175 3.65 -26.44 -2.13
N GLU A 176 4.51 -27.44 -2.21
CA GLU A 176 4.14 -28.81 -1.88
C GLU A 176 3.55 -28.90 -0.48
N GLY A 177 2.43 -29.63 -0.34
CA GLY A 177 1.71 -29.78 0.93
C GLY A 177 0.73 -28.66 1.28
N PHE A 178 0.70 -27.54 0.54
CA PHE A 178 -0.24 -26.44 0.77
C PHE A 178 -1.41 -26.39 -0.22
N GLY A 179 -1.36 -27.22 -1.26
CA GLY A 179 -2.46 -27.44 -2.20
C GLY A 179 -3.60 -28.31 -1.63
N PRO A 180 -4.70 -28.47 -2.37
CA PRO A 180 -5.79 -29.34 -1.96
C PRO A 180 -5.33 -30.81 -1.94
N ALA A 181 -5.83 -31.58 -0.97
CA ALA A 181 -5.39 -32.96 -0.74
C ALA A 181 -5.66 -33.93 -1.91
N ASN A 182 -6.57 -33.54 -2.81
CA ASN A 182 -6.91 -34.28 -4.03
C ASN A 182 -5.91 -34.04 -5.18
N GLY A 183 -4.90 -33.18 -5.00
CA GLY A 183 -3.88 -32.86 -6.01
C GLY A 183 -4.39 -31.99 -7.16
N ARG A 184 -5.61 -31.44 -7.06
CA ARG A 184 -6.19 -30.58 -8.11
C ARG A 184 -5.49 -29.22 -8.15
N ALA A 185 -5.43 -28.62 -9.32
CA ALA A 185 -4.91 -27.28 -9.48
C ALA A 185 -5.90 -26.26 -8.91
N VAL A 186 -5.40 -25.20 -8.30
CA VAL A 186 -6.19 -24.07 -7.82
C VAL A 186 -6.04 -22.92 -8.81
N VAL A 187 -7.16 -22.40 -9.31
CA VAL A 187 -7.19 -21.24 -10.20
C VAL A 187 -7.92 -20.08 -9.56
N THR A 188 -7.57 -18.87 -9.98
CA THR A 188 -8.27 -17.65 -9.59
C THR A 188 -9.71 -17.64 -10.11
N THR A 189 -10.56 -16.93 -9.39
CA THR A 189 -11.89 -16.51 -9.84
C THR A 189 -11.94 -15.00 -10.02
N GLU A 190 -13.01 -14.50 -10.61
CA GLU A 190 -13.28 -13.06 -10.68
C GLU A 190 -13.23 -12.39 -9.29
N GLN A 191 -13.69 -13.07 -8.25
CA GLN A 191 -13.66 -12.54 -6.88
C GLN A 191 -12.23 -12.41 -6.34
N SER A 192 -11.41 -13.46 -6.48
CA SER A 192 -10.01 -13.39 -6.04
C SER A 192 -9.23 -12.35 -6.85
N GLU A 193 -9.45 -12.27 -8.16
CA GLU A 193 -8.78 -11.29 -9.03
C GLU A 193 -9.18 -9.86 -8.67
N ALA A 194 -10.46 -9.60 -8.43
CA ALA A 194 -10.93 -8.31 -7.98
C ALA A 194 -10.33 -7.91 -6.63
N LEU A 195 -10.30 -8.83 -5.66
CA LEU A 195 -9.69 -8.58 -4.35
C LEU A 195 -8.20 -8.27 -4.47
N VAL A 196 -7.44 -9.03 -5.27
CA VAL A 196 -6.01 -8.78 -5.51
C VAL A 196 -5.82 -7.44 -6.22
N ALA A 197 -6.62 -7.10 -7.24
CA ALA A 197 -6.57 -5.81 -7.91
C ALA A 197 -6.78 -4.65 -6.92
N TYR A 198 -7.76 -4.79 -6.01
CA TYR A 198 -7.99 -3.81 -4.96
C TYR A 198 -6.77 -3.68 -4.03
N LEU A 199 -6.22 -4.79 -3.52
CA LEU A 199 -5.03 -4.76 -2.66
C LEU A 199 -3.83 -4.09 -3.35
N LEU A 200 -3.59 -4.40 -4.63
CA LEU A 200 -2.51 -3.80 -5.41
C LEU A 200 -2.76 -2.33 -5.75
N SER A 201 -4.01 -1.88 -5.74
CA SER A 201 -4.37 -0.45 -5.88
C SER A 201 -4.04 0.38 -4.63
N LEU A 202 -3.87 -0.26 -3.47
CA LEU A 202 -3.56 0.41 -2.19
C LEU A 202 -2.10 0.85 -2.15
N LYS A 203 -1.86 2.06 -2.68
CA LYS A 203 -0.56 2.74 -2.70
C LYS A 203 -0.78 4.15 -2.17
N GLN A 204 -0.05 4.53 -1.12
CA GLN A 204 -0.13 5.90 -0.59
C GLN A 204 0.47 6.87 -1.60
N ASP A 205 -0.29 7.89 -1.99
CA ASP A 205 0.19 8.97 -2.83
C ASP A 205 1.24 9.84 -2.10
N PRO A 206 2.23 10.38 -2.81
CA PRO A 206 3.19 11.31 -2.23
C PRO A 206 2.49 12.58 -1.74
N LEU A 207 2.97 13.13 -0.62
CA LEU A 207 2.53 14.43 -0.15
C LEU A 207 3.17 15.54 -1.01
N PRO A 208 2.48 16.67 -1.25
CA PRO A 208 3.07 17.83 -1.88
C PRO A 208 4.30 18.33 -1.10
N GLU A 209 5.33 18.77 -1.83
CA GLU A 209 6.53 19.34 -1.23
C GLU A 209 6.19 20.55 -0.34
N GLY A 210 6.82 20.63 0.84
CA GLY A 210 6.57 21.72 1.80
C GLY A 210 5.32 21.56 2.67
N SER A 211 4.57 20.46 2.57
CA SER A 211 3.47 20.15 3.49
C SER A 211 3.97 20.07 4.95
N ALA A 212 3.31 20.78 5.87
CA ALA A 212 3.57 20.70 7.31
C ALA A 212 3.37 19.29 7.88
N MET A 213 2.54 18.47 7.22
CA MET A 213 2.37 17.04 7.53
C MET A 213 3.47 16.17 6.89
N GLY A 214 4.13 16.65 5.84
CA GLY A 214 5.36 16.08 5.28
C GLY A 214 6.62 16.48 6.05
N ALA A 215 6.52 17.41 7.01
CA ALA A 215 7.65 17.91 7.80
C ALA A 215 8.08 16.94 8.92
N LYS A 216 7.24 15.98 9.31
CA LYS A 216 7.76 14.72 9.85
C LYS A 216 8.07 13.82 8.67
N LYS A 217 9.23 14.08 8.06
CA LYS A 217 9.95 13.07 7.31
C LYS A 217 10.13 11.85 8.22
N GLY A 218 9.17 10.92 8.15
CA GLY A 218 9.42 9.49 8.34
C GLY A 218 10.15 8.90 7.11
N GLY A 219 10.49 9.73 6.13
CA GLY A 219 11.67 9.49 5.34
C GLY A 219 12.86 9.70 6.26
N ALA A 220 13.46 8.61 6.72
CA ALA A 220 14.87 8.65 7.04
C ALA A 220 15.55 9.38 5.87
N LYS A 221 15.90 10.66 6.06
CA LYS A 221 17.25 11.01 5.69
C LYS A 221 18.05 9.95 6.42
N ALA A 222 18.78 9.14 5.67
CA ALA A 222 19.90 8.41 6.21
C ALA A 222 20.83 9.47 6.81
N ASP A 223 20.47 9.91 8.02
CA ASP A 223 21.37 10.52 8.95
C ASP A 223 22.39 9.42 9.17
N ASP A 224 23.62 9.70 8.77
CA ASP A 224 24.84 8.89 8.93
C ASP A 224 25.16 8.58 10.43
N LYS A 225 24.15 8.66 11.31
CA LYS A 225 24.24 8.62 12.77
C LYS A 225 23.04 7.95 13.44
N GLY A 226 22.22 7.18 12.71
CA GLY A 226 21.29 6.20 13.28
C GLY A 226 21.76 4.79 12.92
N GLY A 227 22.34 4.05 13.87
CA GLY A 227 23.05 2.78 13.65
C GLY A 227 22.17 1.58 13.26
N GLY A 228 21.46 1.66 12.15
CA GLY A 228 20.80 0.54 11.48
C GLY A 228 21.35 0.35 10.06
N ASP A 229 21.47 -0.91 9.63
CA ASP A 229 21.89 -1.25 8.26
C ASP A 229 20.78 -0.85 7.27
N LEU A 230 21.07 0.14 6.40
CA LEU A 230 20.18 0.59 5.34
C LEU A 230 19.81 -0.57 4.41
N GLY A 231 20.76 -1.46 4.11
CA GLY A 231 20.52 -2.62 3.26
C GLY A 231 19.51 -3.58 3.87
N ALA A 232 19.68 -3.91 5.15
CA ALA A 232 18.70 -4.72 5.89
C ALA A 232 17.31 -4.10 5.93
N SER A 233 17.23 -2.77 6.06
CA SER A 233 15.95 -2.05 6.10
C SER A 233 15.24 -2.11 4.74
N VAL A 234 15.95 -1.84 3.64
CA VAL A 234 15.42 -1.95 2.28
C VAL A 234 15.00 -3.38 1.97
N TYR A 235 15.82 -4.37 2.38
CA TYR A 235 15.53 -5.78 2.21
C TYR A 235 14.21 -6.17 2.88
N ALA A 236 14.05 -5.82 4.16
CA ALA A 236 12.84 -6.11 4.93
C ALA A 236 11.58 -5.50 4.30
N THR A 237 11.69 -4.32 3.68
CA THR A 237 10.53 -3.63 3.10
C THR A 237 10.19 -4.05 1.67
N SER A 238 11.16 -4.54 0.91
CA SER A 238 11.04 -4.68 -0.55
C SER A 238 11.30 -6.09 -1.07
N CYS A 239 12.14 -6.87 -0.39
CA CYS A 239 12.66 -8.14 -0.90
C CYS A 239 12.18 -9.34 -0.07
N ALA A 240 12.15 -9.20 1.26
CA ALA A 240 11.88 -10.26 2.22
C ALA A 240 10.49 -10.90 2.07
N SER A 241 9.55 -10.20 1.43
CA SER A 241 8.24 -10.74 1.10
C SER A 241 8.26 -12.02 0.26
N CYS A 242 9.11 -12.02 -0.76
CA CYS A 242 9.25 -13.10 -1.72
C CYS A 242 10.48 -13.93 -1.37
N HIS A 243 11.60 -13.27 -1.07
CA HIS A 243 12.87 -13.94 -0.76
C HIS A 243 12.99 -14.40 0.69
N GLN A 244 11.97 -14.15 1.52
CA GLN A 244 11.88 -14.48 2.94
C GLN A 244 12.91 -13.74 3.80
N ASP A 245 12.74 -13.70 5.13
CA ASP A 245 13.55 -12.86 6.02
C ASP A 245 15.06 -13.14 6.00
N LYS A 246 15.47 -14.33 5.55
CA LYS A 246 16.88 -14.74 5.47
C LYS A 246 17.31 -15.12 4.07
N GLY A 247 16.66 -14.61 3.02
CA GLY A 247 17.02 -14.91 1.64
C GLY A 247 16.81 -16.37 1.23
N GLN A 248 16.14 -17.20 2.03
CA GLN A 248 15.96 -18.61 1.70
C GLN A 248 14.95 -18.85 0.56
N GLY A 249 14.17 -17.82 0.20
CA GLY A 249 13.12 -17.94 -0.81
C GLY A 249 12.08 -19.00 -0.46
N MET A 250 11.42 -19.49 -1.50
CA MET A 250 10.41 -20.53 -1.43
C MET A 250 10.57 -21.45 -2.64
N PRO A 251 11.06 -22.69 -2.46
CA PRO A 251 11.32 -23.61 -3.57
C PRO A 251 10.14 -23.73 -4.55
N GLY A 252 10.44 -23.58 -5.84
CA GLY A 252 9.44 -23.64 -6.92
C GLY A 252 8.58 -22.39 -7.10
N VAL A 253 8.68 -21.39 -6.21
CA VAL A 253 7.88 -20.15 -6.26
C VAL A 253 8.76 -18.90 -6.29
N PHE A 254 9.64 -18.73 -5.29
CA PHE A 254 10.56 -17.59 -5.20
C PHE A 254 12.00 -18.11 -4.98
N PRO A 255 12.98 -17.67 -5.77
CA PRO A 255 14.32 -18.23 -5.68
C PRO A 255 15.03 -17.82 -4.38
N PRO A 256 15.91 -18.69 -3.84
CA PRO A 256 16.81 -18.31 -2.76
C PRO A 256 17.84 -17.29 -3.24
N LEU A 257 18.24 -16.40 -2.34
CA LEU A 257 19.40 -15.50 -2.48
C LEU A 257 20.62 -16.04 -1.71
N VAL A 258 20.40 -16.91 -0.72
CA VAL A 258 21.49 -17.59 0.01
C VAL A 258 22.16 -18.60 -0.90
N GLY A 259 23.47 -18.43 -1.11
CA GLY A 259 24.28 -19.29 -1.97
C GLY A 259 23.88 -19.27 -3.45
N ASP A 260 23.07 -18.29 -3.88
CA ASP A 260 22.69 -18.16 -5.28
C ASP A 260 23.91 -17.75 -6.13
N PRO A 261 24.21 -18.45 -7.24
CA PRO A 261 25.40 -18.17 -8.05
C PRO A 261 25.51 -16.73 -8.56
N VAL A 262 24.38 -16.05 -8.81
CA VAL A 262 24.40 -14.64 -9.24
C VAL A 262 24.66 -13.71 -8.07
N VAL A 263 24.08 -14.01 -6.90
CA VAL A 263 24.31 -13.20 -5.70
C VAL A 263 25.76 -13.32 -5.24
N ILE A 264 26.38 -14.49 -5.34
CA ILE A 264 27.75 -14.72 -4.86
C ILE A 264 28.84 -14.52 -5.92
N ASP A 265 28.48 -14.15 -7.16
CA ASP A 265 29.45 -13.95 -8.24
C ASP A 265 30.41 -12.80 -7.91
N GLU A 266 31.67 -12.91 -8.36
CA GLU A 266 32.65 -11.83 -8.23
C GLU A 266 32.24 -10.59 -9.03
N ASP A 267 31.61 -10.76 -10.19
CA ASP A 267 31.03 -9.68 -10.99
C ASP A 267 29.57 -9.42 -10.56
N PRO A 268 29.27 -8.28 -9.92
CA PRO A 268 27.93 -7.98 -9.45
C PRO A 268 26.96 -7.54 -10.56
N SER A 269 27.42 -7.48 -11.82
CA SER A 269 26.66 -6.86 -12.91
C SER A 269 25.29 -7.49 -13.15
N ASP A 270 25.22 -8.82 -13.12
CA ASP A 270 23.96 -9.54 -13.31
C ASP A 270 23.04 -9.41 -12.11
N HIS A 271 23.59 -9.41 -10.88
CA HIS A 271 22.81 -9.21 -9.66
C HIS A 271 22.16 -7.82 -9.64
N ILE A 272 22.96 -6.77 -9.89
CA ILE A 272 22.46 -5.40 -9.97
C ILE A 272 21.42 -5.26 -11.09
N ARG A 273 21.67 -5.85 -12.26
CA ARG A 273 20.75 -5.79 -13.40
C ARG A 273 19.41 -6.45 -13.08
N ILE A 274 19.41 -7.61 -12.43
CA ILE A 274 18.19 -8.32 -12.02
C ILE A 274 17.38 -7.48 -11.01
N VAL A 275 18.03 -6.82 -10.05
CA VAL A 275 17.32 -5.93 -9.11
C VAL A 275 16.69 -4.74 -9.85
N LEU A 276 17.40 -4.17 -10.82
CA LEU A 276 16.93 -3.02 -11.59
C LEU A 276 15.80 -3.38 -12.58
N GLU A 277 16.00 -4.39 -13.43
CA GLU A 277 15.10 -4.79 -14.51
C GLU A 277 14.00 -5.75 -14.05
N GLY A 278 14.14 -6.35 -12.87
CA GLY A 278 13.34 -7.50 -12.47
C GLY A 278 13.82 -8.77 -13.18
N LEU A 279 13.09 -9.86 -12.98
CA LEU A 279 13.39 -11.15 -13.61
C LEU A 279 12.13 -11.99 -13.73
N GLN A 280 11.98 -12.76 -14.80
CA GLN A 280 10.87 -13.69 -14.95
C GLN A 280 11.33 -14.98 -15.63
N GLY A 281 10.86 -16.13 -15.13
CA GLY A 281 11.01 -17.41 -15.80
C GLY A 281 12.46 -17.90 -15.89
N LYS A 282 13.16 -17.99 -14.74
CA LYS A 282 14.54 -18.49 -14.67
C LYS A 282 14.60 -19.84 -13.97
N GLU A 283 15.45 -20.71 -14.47
CA GLU A 283 15.83 -21.95 -13.78
C GLU A 283 17.09 -21.68 -12.94
N ILE A 284 17.03 -22.06 -11.66
CA ILE A 284 18.16 -21.97 -10.74
C ILE A 284 18.36 -23.34 -10.13
N ASN A 285 19.53 -23.94 -10.36
CA ASN A 285 19.90 -25.26 -9.86
C ASN A 285 18.87 -26.37 -10.18
N GLY A 286 18.31 -26.37 -11.40
CA GLY A 286 17.32 -27.38 -11.81
C GLY A 286 15.89 -27.11 -11.34
N VAL A 287 15.64 -26.02 -10.61
CA VAL A 287 14.30 -25.60 -10.16
C VAL A 287 13.86 -24.40 -10.97
N ALA A 288 12.73 -24.54 -11.67
CA ALA A 288 12.12 -23.45 -12.43
C ALA A 288 11.36 -22.50 -11.51
N TYR A 289 11.62 -21.20 -11.63
CA TYR A 289 10.92 -20.13 -10.92
C TYR A 289 10.14 -19.28 -11.93
N ALA A 290 8.82 -19.49 -11.95
CA ALA A 290 7.92 -18.81 -12.87
C ALA A 290 7.50 -17.41 -12.39
N SER A 291 7.64 -17.13 -11.08
CA SER A 291 7.22 -15.85 -10.49
C SER A 291 8.02 -14.67 -11.03
N PRO A 292 7.36 -13.59 -11.50
CA PRO A 292 8.08 -12.38 -11.88
C PRO A 292 8.55 -11.63 -10.63
N MET A 293 9.83 -11.32 -10.59
CA MET A 293 10.43 -10.35 -9.70
C MET A 293 10.21 -8.94 -10.29
N THR A 294 9.62 -8.05 -9.49
CA THR A 294 9.37 -6.66 -9.89
C THR A 294 10.67 -5.91 -10.17
N ALA A 295 10.65 -5.05 -11.18
CA ALA A 295 11.74 -4.13 -11.49
C ALA A 295 11.81 -3.00 -10.45
N PHE A 296 12.96 -2.81 -9.79
CA PHE A 296 13.12 -1.77 -8.77
C PHE A 296 13.76 -0.47 -9.30
N ALA A 297 14.11 -0.40 -10.58
CA ALA A 297 14.71 0.81 -11.15
C ALA A 297 13.84 2.07 -10.91
N ALA A 298 12.52 2.00 -11.03
CA ALA A 298 11.65 3.15 -10.80
C ALA A 298 11.29 3.38 -9.30
N ILE A 299 11.71 2.49 -8.41
CA ILE A 299 11.24 2.43 -7.02
C ILE A 299 12.34 2.84 -6.03
N LEU A 300 13.57 2.40 -6.27
CA LEU A 300 14.73 2.59 -5.39
C LEU A 300 15.82 3.39 -6.09
N ASP A 301 16.48 4.28 -5.33
CA ASP A 301 17.63 5.02 -5.82
C ASP A 301 18.92 4.17 -5.82
N ASP A 302 20.01 4.69 -6.39
CA ASP A 302 21.28 3.96 -6.52
C ASP A 302 21.92 3.63 -5.17
N LYS A 303 21.67 4.45 -4.14
CA LYS A 303 22.19 4.22 -2.79
C LYS A 303 21.42 3.09 -2.11
N GLU A 304 20.09 3.08 -2.23
CA GLU A 304 19.23 2.04 -1.70
C GLU A 304 19.50 0.69 -2.37
N ILE A 305 19.67 0.68 -3.70
CA ILE A 305 20.01 -0.55 -4.44
C ILE A 305 21.40 -1.06 -4.06
N ALA A 306 22.42 -0.20 -3.99
CA ALA A 306 23.75 -0.63 -3.57
C ALA A 306 23.74 -1.19 -2.14
N ALA A 307 22.98 -0.57 -1.24
CA ALA A 307 22.85 -1.04 0.14
C ALA A 307 22.17 -2.42 0.23
N VAL A 308 21.05 -2.63 -0.48
CA VAL A 308 20.34 -3.93 -0.42
C VAL A 308 21.11 -5.04 -1.13
N VAL A 309 21.76 -4.74 -2.26
CA VAL A 309 22.65 -5.69 -2.95
C VAL A 309 23.80 -6.10 -2.03
N ASN A 310 24.41 -5.15 -1.31
CA ASN A 310 25.45 -5.48 -0.33
C ASN A 310 24.94 -6.33 0.84
N HIS A 311 23.74 -6.04 1.34
CA HIS A 311 23.12 -6.84 2.38
C HIS A 311 22.92 -8.29 1.90
N GLU A 312 22.38 -8.50 0.70
CA GLU A 312 22.19 -9.83 0.11
C GLU A 312 23.52 -10.56 -0.11
N ARG A 313 24.56 -9.85 -0.56
CA ARG A 313 25.90 -10.40 -0.87
C ARG A 313 26.75 -10.76 0.35
N THR A 314 26.40 -10.24 1.53
CA THR A 314 27.20 -10.40 2.76
C THR A 314 26.41 -11.01 3.92
N SER A 315 25.12 -11.30 3.73
CA SER A 315 24.26 -11.91 4.75
C SER A 315 24.15 -13.42 4.59
N TRP A 316 23.71 -14.07 5.67
CA TRP A 316 23.29 -15.48 5.68
C TRP A 316 24.35 -16.49 5.22
N GLY A 317 25.63 -16.12 5.30
CA GLY A 317 26.76 -16.95 4.90
C GLY A 317 27.27 -16.66 3.48
N ASN A 318 26.69 -15.69 2.77
CA ASN A 318 27.25 -15.16 1.54
C ASN A 318 28.49 -14.31 1.87
N ASP A 319 29.53 -14.42 1.03
CA ASP A 319 30.81 -13.69 1.18
C ASP A 319 31.27 -13.19 -0.20
N ALA A 320 30.52 -12.25 -0.78
CA ALA A 320 30.79 -11.72 -2.10
C ALA A 320 31.23 -10.24 -2.07
N PRO A 321 32.03 -9.77 -3.04
CA PRO A 321 32.51 -8.39 -3.08
C PRO A 321 31.36 -7.37 -3.06
N THR A 322 31.46 -6.34 -2.22
CA THR A 322 30.46 -5.27 -2.13
C THR A 322 30.50 -4.33 -3.34
N VAL A 323 29.37 -3.70 -3.64
CA VAL A 323 29.15 -2.75 -4.72
C VAL A 323 28.99 -1.33 -4.20
N THR A 324 29.20 -0.36 -5.08
CA THR A 324 29.00 1.08 -4.80
C THR A 324 27.77 1.62 -5.53
N PRO A 325 27.21 2.77 -5.11
CA PRO A 325 26.16 3.45 -5.87
C PRO A 325 26.58 3.82 -7.30
N ALA A 326 27.88 4.03 -7.55
CA ALA A 326 28.39 4.31 -8.88
C ALA A 326 28.32 3.09 -9.81
N ASP A 327 28.50 1.88 -9.28
CA ASP A 327 28.33 0.62 -10.03
C ASP A 327 26.88 0.44 -10.46
N VAL A 328 25.94 0.74 -9.55
CA VAL A 328 24.50 0.73 -9.85
C VAL A 328 24.15 1.77 -10.92
N ALA A 329 24.60 3.02 -10.76
CA ALA A 329 24.36 4.09 -11.72
C ALA A 329 24.86 3.72 -13.13
N LYS A 330 26.04 3.08 -13.21
CA LYS A 330 26.63 2.61 -14.47
C LYS A 330 25.72 1.59 -15.17
N ILE A 331 25.17 0.63 -14.44
CA ILE A 331 24.28 -0.40 -15.01
C ILE A 331 22.93 0.20 -15.35
N ARG A 332 22.37 1.05 -14.48
CA ARG A 332 21.12 1.78 -14.72
C ARG A 332 21.16 2.60 -16.01
N ALA A 333 22.27 3.28 -16.30
CA ALA A 333 22.44 4.03 -17.54
C ALA A 333 22.46 3.16 -18.82
N THR A 334 22.56 1.82 -18.68
CA THR A 334 22.42 0.90 -19.82
C THR A 334 20.97 0.53 -20.13
N LEU A 335 20.03 0.80 -19.22
CA LEU A 335 18.61 0.46 -19.36
C LEU A 335 17.90 1.40 -20.33
N ASP A 336 18.25 2.69 -20.29
CA ASP A 336 17.65 3.74 -21.14
C ASP A 336 18.01 3.61 -22.64
N LYS A 337 18.82 2.61 -23.01
CA LYS A 337 19.33 2.39 -24.38
C LYS A 337 18.68 1.21 -25.10
N LYS A 338 17.70 0.53 -24.49
CA LYS A 338 16.90 -0.54 -25.12
C LYS A 338 15.52 0.00 -25.51
#